data_AF-A0A7X6SWV4-F1
#
_entry.id   AF-A0A7X6SWV4-F1
#
_cell.length_a   1.000
_cell.length_b   1.000
_cell.length_c   1.000
_cell.angle_alpha   90.00
_cell.angle_beta   90.00
_cell.angle_gamma   90.00
#
_symmetry.space_group_name_H-M   'P 1'
#
loop_
_entity.id
_entity.type
_entity.pdbx_description
1 polymer ?
#
loop_
_entity_poly.entity_id
_entity_poly.type
_entity_poly.pdbx_seq_one_letter_code
_entity_poly.pdbx_strand_id
1 'polypeptide(L)' 'MQLNVYNIKGEVVDTIDLSDAIFAIEPNEDAVYRVMIAQKANKRQGTHQVKN' A
#
# COMPACT_ATOMS: atom_id res chain seq x y z
N MET A 1 0.85 17.46 4.07
CA MET A 1 -0.37 17.40 3.24
C MET A 1 -1.60 17.23 4.12
N GLN A 2 -2.60 18.11 4.05
CA GLN A 2 -3.83 18.01 4.86
C GLN A 2 -4.89 17.14 4.17
N LEU A 3 -5.42 16.15 4.88
CA LEU A 3 -6.55 15.34 4.43
C LEU A 3 -7.77 15.56 5.33
N ASN A 4 -8.92 15.76 4.71
CA ASN A 4 -10.19 15.87 5.40
C ASN A 4 -10.74 14.48 5.73
N VAL A 5 -11.06 14.24 7.00
CA VAL A 5 -11.73 13.03 7.47
C VAL A 5 -13.23 13.25 7.40
N TYR A 6 -13.92 12.43 6.62
CA TYR A 6 -15.37 12.49 6.46
C TYR A 6 -16.06 11.46 7.37
N ASN A 7 -17.21 11.83 7.93
CA ASN A 7 -18.10 10.87 8.60
C ASN A 7 -19.05 10.16 7.62
N ILE A 8 -19.81 9.19 8.12
CA ILE A 8 -20.80 8.41 7.34
C ILE A 8 -21.90 9.31 6.73
N LYS A 9 -22.11 10.52 7.26
CA LYS A 9 -23.07 11.51 6.77
C LYS A 9 -22.48 12.45 5.72
N GLY A 10 -21.19 12.31 5.39
CA GLY A 10 -20.51 13.13 4.38
C GLY A 10 -19.99 14.49 4.89
N GLU A 11 -20.04 14.75 6.20
CA GLU A 11 -19.50 15.97 6.79
C GLU A 11 -18.02 15.79 7.13
N VAL A 12 -17.23 16.86 6.97
CA VAL A 12 -15.82 16.90 7.38
C VAL A 12 -15.78 17.04 8.90
N VAL A 13 -15.27 16.02 9.58
CA VAL A 13 -15.21 15.96 11.05
C VAL A 13 -13.85 16.41 11.58
N ASP A 14 -12.77 16.14 10.85
CA ASP A 14 -11.44 16.52 11.28
C ASP A 14 -10.48 16.67 10.09
N THR A 15 -9.36 17.35 10.31
CA THR A 15 -8.29 17.52 9.33
C THR A 15 -7.01 16.88 9.86
N ILE A 16 -6.51 15.86 9.17
CA ILE A 16 -5.26 15.18 9.52
C ILE A 16 -4.12 15.75 8.69
N ASP A 17 -3.07 16.19 9.37
CA ASP A 17 -1.79 16.58 8.77
C ASP A 17 -0.91 15.34 8.52
N LEU A 18 -0.76 14.96 7.25
CA LEU A 18 0.21 13.94 6.82
C LEU A 18 1.59 14.57 6.63
N SER A 19 2.62 13.89 7.12
CA SER A 19 4.01 14.31 6.97
C SER A 19 4.50 14.20 5.52
N ASP A 20 4.95 15.32 4.96
CA ASP A 20 5.42 15.38 3.57
C ASP A 20 6.72 14.58 3.35
N ALA A 21 7.51 14.36 4.41
CA ALA A 21 8.74 13.57 4.33
C ALA A 21 8.51 12.09 3.99
N ILE A 22 7.30 11.56 4.18
CA ILE A 22 6.95 10.16 3.91
C ILE A 22 6.05 10.05 2.68
N PHE A 23 5.12 11.00 2.51
CA PHE A 23 4.07 10.90 1.49
C PHE A 23 4.34 11.75 0.23
N ALA A 24 5.31 12.67 0.24
CA ALA A 24 5.67 13.49 -0.92
C ALA A 24 7.02 13.08 -1.56
N ILE A 25 7.55 11.90 -1.22
CA ILE A 25 8.77 11.39 -1.85
C ILE A 25 8.48 10.90 -3.27
N GLU A 26 9.38 11.18 -4.21
CA GLU A 26 9.34 10.57 -5.54
C GLU A 26 9.64 9.07 -5.38
N PRO A 27 8.67 8.17 -5.63
CA PRO A 27 8.88 6.75 -5.39
C PRO A 27 9.91 6.20 -6.37
N ASN A 28 10.84 5.37 -5.87
CA ASN A 28 11.70 4.59 -6.76
C ASN A 28 10.90 3.44 -7.38
N GLU A 29 10.59 3.55 -8.68
CA GLU A 29 9.74 2.60 -9.41
C GLU A 29 10.28 1.16 -9.39
N ASP A 30 11.59 0.97 -9.52
CA ASP A 30 12.22 -0.37 -9.51
C ASP A 30 12.06 -1.02 -8.14
N ALA A 31 12.33 -0.28 -7.07
CA ALA A 31 12.19 -0.78 -5.71
C ALA A 31 10.75 -1.21 -5.42
N VAL A 32 9.76 -0.42 -5.83
CA VAL A 32 8.33 -0.73 -5.66
C VAL A 32 7.96 -1.99 -6.46
N TYR A 33 8.38 -2.07 -7.72
CA TYR A 33 8.09 -3.21 -8.60
C TYR A 33 8.64 -4.53 -8.04
N ARG A 34 9.91 -4.53 -7.61
CA ARG A 34 10.56 -5.72 -7.03
C ARG A 34 9.90 -6.19 -5.75
N VAL A 35 9.51 -5.26 -4.87
CA VAL A 35 8.79 -5.59 -3.63
C VAL A 35 7.42 -6.20 -3.96
N MET A 36 6.70 -5.65 -4.95
CA MET A 36 5.40 -6.17 -5.37
C MET A 36 5.48 -7.60 -5.92
N ILE A 37 6.50 -7.90 -6.73
CA ILE A 37 6.76 -9.27 -7.20
C ILE A 37 7.06 -10.20 -6.03
N ALA A 38 7.96 -9.78 -5.12
CA ALA A 38 8.36 -10.59 -3.98
C ALA A 38 7.15 -10.92 -3.08
N GLN A 39 6.29 -9.94 -2.79
CA GLN A 39 5.06 -10.16 -2.03
C GLN A 39 4.14 -11.17 -2.72
N LYS A 40 3.91 -11.02 -4.03
CA LYS A 40 3.09 -11.97 -4.81
C LYS A 40 3.69 -13.37 -4.84
N ALA A 41 5.01 -13.48 -4.92
CA ALA A 41 5.71 -14.76 -4.90
C ALA A 41 5.57 -15.45 -3.54
N ASN A 42 5.79 -14.72 -2.45
CA ASN A 42 5.70 -15.24 -1.09
C ASN A 42 4.27 -15.65 -0.70
N LYS A 43 3.25 -15.01 -1.30
CA LYS A 43 1.84 -15.38 -1.09
C LYS A 43 1.49 -16.76 -1.69
N ARG A 44 2.30 -17.32 -2.60
CA ARG A 44 2.02 -18.62 -3.22
C ARG A 44 2.12 -19.74 -2.19
N GLN A 45 1.10 -20.58 -2.10
CA GLN A 45 1.02 -21.69 -1.14
C GLN A 45 1.84 -22.93 -1.57
N GLY A 46 2.16 -23.09 -2.86
CA GLY A 46 3.04 -24.16 -3.34
C GLY A 46 2.47 -25.60 -3.22
N THR A 47 1.16 -25.78 -3.32
CA THR A 47 0.49 -27.10 -3.12
C THR A 47 0.54 -28.05 -4.32
N HIS A 48 1.48 -27.87 -5.25
CA HIS A 48 1.61 -28.77 -6.39
C HIS A 48 2.27 -30.09 -5.97
N GLN A 49 1.65 -31.21 -6.34
CA GLN A 49 2.17 -32.57 -6.08
C GLN A 49 1.92 -33.46 -7.31
N VAL A 50 2.91 -34.29 -7.67
CA VAL A 50 2.82 -35.31 -8.74
C VAL A 50 3.20 -36.67 -8.15
N LYS A 51 2.62 -37.76 -8.68
CA LYS A 51 2.96 -39.14 -8.29
C LYS A 51 4.06 -39.67 -9.22
N ASN A 52 5.08 -40.29 -8.63
CA ASN A 52 6.11 -41.06 -9.35
C ASN A 52 5.55 -42.37 -9.89
#